data_AF-A0A7S4DVW2-F1
#
_entry.id   AF-A0A7S4DVW2-F1
#
_cell.length_a   1.000
_cell.length_b   1.000
_cell.length_c   1.000
_cell.angle_alpha   90.00
_cell.angle_beta   90.00
_cell.angle_gamma   90.00
#
_symmetry.space_group_name_H-M   'P 1'
#
loop_
_entity.id
_entity.type
_entity.pdbx_description
1 polymer ?
#
loop_
_entity_poly.entity_id
_entity_poly.type
_entity_poly.pdbx_seq_one_letter_code
_entity_poly.pdbx_strand_id
1 'polypeptide(L)'
;SSASACDKKASRMEGKQMSPEQQMVLLASLQAKTFIQLYITIADTQRENLWHFYRKNSVLIWNGIPVSADKIQRTFKSLPGTKHHIDSLDAQPIIRDLKKKHFALVVTTSGRVAYGTGKPVRFHQSFVIERNPDVPNDPTKFYILSHNFRNRKDPPRNRRR
;
A
#
# COMPACT_ATOMS: atom_id res chain seq x y z
N SER A 1 -39.40 2.28 38.49
CA SER A 1 -38.23 2.77 37.75
C SER A 1 -37.84 1.72 36.72
N SER A 2 -37.77 2.08 35.44
CA SER A 2 -37.62 1.13 34.32
C SER A 2 -36.44 1.55 33.42
N ALA A 3 -35.25 1.03 33.71
CA ALA A 3 -34.08 1.19 32.84
C ALA A 3 -34.33 0.56 31.46
N SER A 4 -33.84 1.19 30.40
CA SER A 4 -34.21 0.84 29.03
C SER A 4 -33.53 -0.45 28.56
N ALA A 5 -34.19 -1.15 27.63
CA ALA A 5 -33.55 -2.24 26.89
C ALA A 5 -32.39 -1.75 26.01
N CYS A 6 -32.28 -0.43 25.78
CA CYS A 6 -31.13 0.19 25.10
C CYS A 6 -29.86 0.15 25.96
N ASP A 7 -29.97 0.48 27.25
CA ASP A 7 -28.83 0.55 28.18
C ASP A 7 -28.18 -0.83 28.36
N LYS A 8 -29.00 -1.88 28.40
CA LYS A 8 -28.57 -3.29 28.43
C LYS A 8 -27.97 -3.82 27.12
N LYS A 9 -28.06 -3.06 26.01
CA LYS A 9 -27.31 -3.32 24.78
C LYS A 9 -25.96 -2.58 24.76
N ALA A 10 -25.90 -1.36 25.30
CA ALA A 10 -24.65 -0.59 25.40
C ALA A 10 -23.60 -1.33 26.26
N SER A 11 -23.96 -1.71 27.49
CA SER A 11 -23.08 -2.45 28.41
C SER A 11 -22.69 -3.86 27.95
N ARG A 12 -23.29 -4.37 26.87
CA ARG A 12 -22.93 -5.66 26.25
C ARG A 12 -21.85 -5.53 25.16
N MET A 13 -21.48 -4.31 24.76
CA MET A 13 -20.39 -4.06 23.81
C MET A 13 -19.08 -3.68 24.50
N GLU A 14 -19.13 -3.11 25.70
CA GLU A 14 -17.97 -2.76 26.54
C GLU A 14 -17.33 -3.99 27.21
N GLY A 15 -16.68 -4.85 26.41
CA GLY A 15 -15.94 -5.99 26.96
C GLY A 15 -15.57 -7.12 26.01
N LYS A 16 -16.00 -7.09 24.74
CA LYS A 16 -15.63 -8.14 23.79
C LYS A 16 -14.20 -7.94 23.28
N GLN A 17 -13.24 -8.59 23.94
CA GLN A 17 -11.83 -8.67 23.54
C GLN A 17 -11.73 -8.95 22.03
N MET A 18 -11.04 -8.07 21.29
CA MET A 18 -10.82 -8.22 19.86
C MET A 18 -10.01 -9.49 19.58
N SER A 19 -10.45 -10.34 18.64
CA SER A 19 -9.77 -11.61 18.37
C SER A 19 -8.37 -11.39 17.76
N PRO A 20 -7.44 -12.36 17.84
CA PRO A 20 -6.11 -12.21 17.24
C PRO A 20 -6.16 -11.88 15.74
N GLU A 21 -7.12 -12.45 15.02
CA GLU A 21 -7.34 -12.22 13.58
C GLU A 21 -7.83 -10.80 13.32
N GLN A 22 -8.76 -10.30 14.13
CA GLN A 22 -9.26 -8.93 14.05
C GLN A 22 -8.16 -7.91 14.37
N GLN A 23 -7.32 -8.18 15.39
CA GLN A 23 -6.15 -7.36 15.71
C GLN A 23 -5.16 -7.32 14.54
N MET A 24 -4.91 -8.47 13.89
CA MET A 24 -4.04 -8.56 12.71
C MET A 24 -4.58 -7.80 11.50
N VAL A 25 -5.89 -7.82 11.23
CA VAL A 25 -6.52 -7.05 10.14
C VAL A 25 -6.48 -5.54 10.41
N LEU A 26 -6.72 -5.12 11.65
CA LEU A 26 -6.58 -3.72 12.07
C LEU A 26 -5.13 -3.23 11.93
N LEU A 27 -4.17 -4.02 12.40
CA LEU A 27 -2.74 -3.73 12.27
C LEU A 27 -2.32 -3.65 10.79
N ALA A 28 -2.74 -4.61 9.95
CA ALA A 28 -2.49 -4.60 8.51
C ALA A 28 -2.98 -3.30 7.86
N SER A 29 -4.22 -2.90 8.14
CA SER A 29 -4.84 -1.66 7.63
C SER A 29 -4.05 -0.41 8.02
N LEU A 30 -3.66 -0.31 9.31
CA LEU A 30 -2.89 0.83 9.82
C LEU A 30 -1.49 0.90 9.20
N GLN A 31 -0.76 -0.23 9.17
CA GLN A 31 0.61 -0.26 8.66
C GLN A 31 0.66 -0.03 7.14
N ALA A 32 -0.30 -0.57 6.39
CA ALA A 32 -0.43 -0.33 4.95
C ALA A 32 -0.71 1.15 4.63
N LYS A 33 -1.58 1.81 5.42
CA LYS A 33 -1.85 3.25 5.28
C LYS A 33 -0.58 4.08 5.47
N THR A 34 0.16 3.84 6.55
CA THR A 34 1.43 4.54 6.83
C THR A 34 2.47 4.27 5.73
N PHE A 35 2.61 3.01 5.28
CA PHE A 35 3.52 2.65 4.19
C PHE A 35 3.19 3.40 2.89
N ILE A 36 1.93 3.41 2.47
CA ILE A 36 1.51 4.09 1.22
C ILE A 36 1.70 5.60 1.33
N GLN A 37 1.36 6.22 2.47
CA GLN A 37 1.60 7.65 2.69
C GLN A 37 3.10 8.00 2.53
N LEU A 38 4.00 7.22 3.14
CA LEU A 38 5.44 7.41 3.04
C LEU A 38 5.96 7.15 1.61
N TYR A 39 5.57 6.04 0.99
CA TYR A 39 5.98 5.65 -0.35
C TYR A 39 5.58 6.71 -1.39
N ILE A 40 4.35 7.21 -1.33
CA ILE A 40 3.84 8.23 -2.25
C ILE A 40 4.53 9.59 -2.03
N THR A 41 4.74 9.98 -0.77
CA THR A 41 5.49 11.21 -0.44
C THR A 41 6.90 11.17 -1.05
N ILE A 42 7.61 10.05 -0.91
CA ILE A 42 8.95 9.87 -1.51
C ILE A 42 8.87 9.79 -3.04
N ALA A 43 7.85 9.15 -3.62
CA ALA A 43 7.66 9.08 -5.08
C ALA A 43 7.47 10.44 -5.75
N ASP A 44 6.85 11.39 -5.05
CA ASP A 44 6.55 12.74 -5.53
C ASP A 44 7.60 13.79 -5.16
N THR A 45 8.34 13.61 -4.05
CA THR A 45 9.26 14.64 -3.52
C THR A 45 10.75 14.26 -3.49
N GLN A 46 11.08 12.96 -3.43
CA GLN A 46 12.45 12.46 -3.22
C GLN A 46 12.69 11.15 -4.00
N ARG A 47 12.36 11.15 -5.29
CA ARG A 47 12.19 9.89 -6.03
C ARG A 47 13.48 9.10 -6.20
N GLU A 48 14.62 9.79 -6.22
CA GLU A 48 15.96 9.22 -6.15
C GLU A 48 16.18 8.31 -4.94
N ASN A 49 15.33 8.38 -3.90
CA ASN A 49 15.34 7.52 -2.72
C ASN A 49 14.34 6.34 -2.78
N LEU A 50 13.42 6.26 -3.78
CA LEU A 50 12.42 5.17 -3.85
C LEU A 50 13.04 3.76 -3.89
N TRP A 51 14.23 3.61 -4.45
CA TRP A 51 14.90 2.30 -4.57
C TRP A 51 15.26 1.69 -3.20
N HIS A 52 15.34 2.49 -2.13
CA HIS A 52 15.61 1.98 -0.77
C HIS A 52 14.49 1.08 -0.21
N PHE A 53 13.29 1.10 -0.81
CA PHE A 53 12.22 0.15 -0.47
C PHE A 53 12.43 -1.25 -1.07
N TYR A 54 13.44 -1.45 -1.92
CA TYR A 54 13.64 -2.67 -2.70
C TYR A 54 14.95 -3.40 -2.32
N ARG A 55 14.93 -4.72 -2.42
CA ARG A 55 16.06 -5.64 -2.22
C ARG A 55 16.43 -6.32 -3.54
N LYS A 56 17.54 -7.06 -3.55
CA LYS A 56 18.04 -7.84 -4.71
C LYS A 56 17.00 -8.82 -5.28
N ASN A 57 16.10 -9.33 -4.45
CA ASN A 57 15.02 -10.27 -4.82
C ASN A 57 13.66 -9.60 -5.10
N SER A 58 13.56 -8.27 -5.05
CA SER A 58 12.31 -7.55 -5.28
C SER A 58 11.92 -7.54 -6.76
N VAL A 59 10.64 -7.74 -7.04
CA VAL A 59 10.08 -7.67 -8.40
C VAL A 59 9.31 -6.37 -8.60
N LEU A 60 9.61 -5.63 -9.66
CA LEU A 60 8.82 -4.48 -10.13
C LEU A 60 8.22 -4.81 -11.50
N ILE A 61 6.92 -4.56 -11.69
CA ILE A 61 6.24 -4.60 -12.99
C ILE A 61 5.61 -3.24 -13.24
N TRP A 62 6.22 -2.45 -14.12
CA TRP A 62 5.79 -1.08 -14.42
C TRP A 62 5.02 -1.04 -15.75
N ASN A 63 3.73 -0.77 -15.67
CA ASN A 63 2.78 -0.78 -16.79
C ASN A 63 2.72 -2.11 -17.59
N GLY A 64 3.19 -3.21 -16.99
CA GLY A 64 3.32 -4.53 -17.64
C GLY A 64 4.74 -4.90 -18.08
N ILE A 65 5.70 -3.96 -18.01
CA ILE A 65 7.12 -4.24 -18.29
C ILE A 65 7.79 -4.68 -16.98
N PRO A 66 8.41 -5.88 -16.91
CA PRO A 66 9.18 -6.28 -15.74
C PRO A 66 10.48 -5.48 -15.65
N VAL A 67 10.85 -5.07 -14.44
CA VAL A 67 12.05 -4.30 -14.13
C VAL A 67 12.83 -5.04 -13.06
N SER A 68 14.07 -5.42 -13.38
CA SER A 68 14.98 -6.09 -12.46
C SER A 68 15.51 -5.14 -11.38
N ALA A 69 15.81 -5.66 -10.18
CA ALA A 69 16.13 -4.86 -8.99
C ALA A 69 17.28 -3.84 -9.20
N ASP A 70 18.28 -4.19 -9.99
CA ASP A 70 19.42 -3.34 -10.40
C ASP A 70 19.00 -2.11 -11.23
N LYS A 71 17.87 -2.17 -11.93
CA LYS A 71 17.38 -1.12 -12.84
C LYS A 71 16.34 -0.21 -12.18
N ILE A 72 15.72 -0.62 -11.06
CA ILE A 72 14.64 0.12 -10.40
C ILE A 72 14.99 1.59 -10.14
N GLN A 73 16.18 1.89 -9.63
CA GLN A 73 16.61 3.27 -9.40
C GLN A 73 16.67 4.09 -10.71
N ARG A 74 17.19 3.50 -11.80
CA ARG A 74 17.28 4.16 -13.12
C ARG A 74 15.89 4.38 -13.72
N THR A 75 15.01 3.38 -13.63
CA THR A 75 13.62 3.46 -14.09
C THR A 75 12.88 4.60 -13.38
N PHE A 76 12.95 4.70 -12.05
CA PHE A 76 12.29 5.79 -11.33
C PHE A 76 12.90 7.17 -11.65
N LYS A 77 14.23 7.28 -11.78
CA LYS A 77 14.90 8.53 -12.21
C LYS A 77 14.52 8.97 -13.63
N SER A 78 14.15 8.05 -14.52
CA SER A 78 13.70 8.38 -15.90
C SER A 78 12.24 8.84 -16.03
N LEU A 79 11.42 8.75 -14.97
CA LEU A 79 10.02 9.19 -15.02
C LEU A 79 9.93 10.71 -14.84
N PRO A 80 8.96 11.41 -15.48
CA PRO A 80 8.64 12.80 -15.14
C PRO A 80 8.22 12.93 -13.66
N GLY A 81 8.42 14.10 -13.03
CA GLY A 81 7.95 14.37 -11.66
C GLY A 81 6.46 14.08 -11.50
N THR A 82 6.01 13.59 -10.34
CA THR A 82 4.62 13.13 -10.14
C THR A 82 3.88 13.90 -9.07
N LYS A 83 2.55 13.85 -9.15
CA LYS A 83 1.65 14.16 -8.04
C LYS A 83 0.56 13.10 -7.99
N HIS A 84 0.52 12.29 -6.94
CA HIS A 84 -0.50 11.26 -6.75
C HIS A 84 -1.65 11.75 -5.86
N HIS A 85 -2.83 11.20 -6.11
CA HIS A 85 -3.99 11.25 -5.23
C HIS A 85 -4.51 9.83 -5.06
N ILE A 86 -4.53 9.31 -3.83
CA ILE A 86 -5.08 7.98 -3.53
C ILE A 86 -6.60 8.09 -3.43
N ASP A 87 -7.32 7.37 -4.27
CA ASP A 87 -8.79 7.28 -4.26
C ASP A 87 -9.25 6.11 -3.36
N SER A 88 -8.47 5.02 -3.26
CA SER A 88 -8.73 3.89 -2.35
C SER A 88 -7.47 3.12 -1.93
N LEU A 89 -7.55 2.42 -0.79
CA LEU A 89 -6.54 1.52 -0.25
C LEU A 89 -7.23 0.30 0.39
N ASP A 90 -6.74 -0.90 0.10
CA ASP A 90 -7.05 -2.17 0.78
C ASP A 90 -5.75 -2.84 1.27
N ALA A 91 -5.84 -3.63 2.35
CA ALA A 91 -4.69 -4.24 3.01
C ALA A 91 -5.04 -5.59 3.64
N GLN A 92 -4.33 -6.64 3.24
CA GLN A 92 -4.62 -8.03 3.64
C GLN A 92 -3.36 -8.70 4.21
N PRO A 93 -3.39 -9.22 5.45
CA PRO A 93 -2.23 -9.87 6.06
C PRO A 93 -1.98 -11.27 5.48
N ILE A 94 -0.78 -11.50 4.96
CA ILE A 94 -0.25 -12.83 4.66
C ILE A 94 0.50 -13.33 5.89
N ILE A 95 -0.02 -14.37 6.54
CA ILE A 95 0.67 -15.08 7.61
C ILE A 95 1.82 -15.88 6.99
N ARG A 96 3.07 -15.61 7.43
CA ARG A 96 4.29 -16.25 6.90
C ARG A 96 4.87 -17.25 7.90
N ASP A 97 4.90 -16.88 9.17
CA ASP A 97 5.23 -17.78 10.30
C ASP A 97 4.45 -17.33 11.55
N LEU A 98 3.47 -18.13 11.98
CA LEU A 98 2.67 -17.89 13.19
C LEU A 98 3.53 -17.82 14.45
N LYS A 99 4.55 -18.68 14.57
CA LYS A 99 5.38 -18.81 15.78
C LYS A 99 6.30 -17.60 15.94
N LYS A 100 6.83 -17.08 14.82
CA LYS A 100 7.68 -15.88 14.80
C LYS A 100 6.89 -14.56 14.71
N LYS A 101 5.55 -14.62 14.67
CA LYS A 101 4.67 -13.47 14.36
C LYS A 101 5.10 -12.74 13.08
N HIS A 102 5.64 -13.48 12.11
CA HIS A 102 6.15 -12.91 10.87
C HIS A 102 5.01 -12.89 9.82
N PHE A 103 4.74 -11.70 9.29
CA PHE A 103 3.71 -11.50 8.29
C PHE A 103 4.19 -10.54 7.20
N ALA A 104 3.72 -10.80 5.99
CA ALA A 104 3.73 -9.85 4.89
C ALA A 104 2.34 -9.22 4.76
N LEU A 105 2.21 -8.12 4.05
CA LEU A 105 0.94 -7.49 3.70
C LEU A 105 0.81 -7.47 2.17
N VAL A 106 -0.32 -7.92 1.63
CA VAL A 106 -0.77 -7.42 0.33
C VAL A 106 -1.36 -6.05 0.57
N VAL A 107 -0.91 -5.05 -0.20
CA VAL A 107 -1.49 -3.69 -0.17
C VAL A 107 -1.90 -3.33 -1.58
N THR A 108 -3.16 -2.99 -1.77
CA THR A 108 -3.73 -2.63 -3.07
C THR A 108 -4.25 -1.21 -3.01
N THR A 109 -3.87 -0.36 -3.96
CA THR A 109 -4.34 1.02 -4.04
C THR A 109 -4.85 1.36 -5.43
N SER A 110 -5.81 2.28 -5.46
CA SER A 110 -6.22 2.93 -6.70
C SER A 110 -6.25 4.44 -6.52
N GLY A 111 -6.10 5.18 -7.61
CA GLY A 111 -5.98 6.63 -7.52
C GLY A 111 -5.80 7.30 -8.87
N ARG A 112 -5.28 8.52 -8.80
CA ARG A 112 -4.92 9.37 -9.93
C ARG A 112 -3.48 9.84 -9.80
N VAL A 113 -2.74 9.90 -10.89
CA VAL A 113 -1.36 10.40 -10.93
C VAL A 113 -1.21 11.38 -12.09
N ALA A 114 -0.70 12.58 -11.79
CA ALA A 114 -0.22 13.51 -12.80
C ALA A 114 1.28 13.29 -13.03
N TYR A 115 1.73 13.45 -14.29
CA TYR A 115 3.14 13.37 -14.68
C TYR A 115 3.56 14.72 -15.29
N GLY A 116 4.51 15.42 -14.67
CA GLY A 116 4.90 16.78 -15.01
C GLY A 116 3.72 17.74 -14.91
N THR A 117 3.48 18.50 -15.98
CA THR A 117 2.29 19.35 -16.18
C THR A 117 1.10 18.62 -16.83
N GLY A 118 1.22 17.30 -17.03
CA GLY A 118 0.21 16.48 -17.68
C GLY A 118 -1.06 16.27 -16.85
N LYS A 119 -2.18 15.98 -17.53
CA LYS A 119 -3.48 15.70 -16.89
C LYS A 119 -3.39 14.44 -16.03
N PRO A 120 -4.03 14.38 -14.84
CA PRO A 120 -4.03 13.19 -14.01
C PRO A 120 -4.67 11.99 -14.74
N VAL A 121 -3.96 10.86 -14.82
CA VAL A 121 -4.49 9.58 -15.29
C VAL A 121 -4.84 8.69 -14.10
N ARG A 122 -5.85 7.83 -14.24
CA ARG A 122 -6.15 6.84 -13.19
C ARG A 122 -5.09 5.74 -13.18
N PHE A 123 -4.76 5.22 -12.00
CA PHE A 123 -3.86 4.08 -11.85
C PHE A 123 -4.42 3.04 -10.87
N HIS A 124 -3.91 1.82 -11.01
CA HIS A 124 -4.01 0.75 -10.03
C HIS A 124 -2.60 0.30 -9.67
N GLN A 125 -2.36 0.04 -8.40
CA GLN A 125 -1.06 -0.36 -7.87
C GLN A 125 -1.27 -1.42 -6.80
N SER A 126 -0.42 -2.44 -6.79
CA SER A 126 -0.41 -3.44 -5.72
C SER A 126 1.01 -3.78 -5.31
N PHE A 127 1.18 -4.04 -4.02
CA PHE A 127 2.43 -4.40 -3.38
C PHE A 127 2.25 -5.69 -2.58
N VAL A 128 3.31 -6.48 -2.49
CA VAL A 128 3.55 -7.37 -1.37
C VAL A 128 4.71 -6.78 -0.59
N ILE A 129 4.47 -6.39 0.66
CA ILE A 129 5.48 -5.81 1.56
C ILE A 129 5.69 -6.70 2.77
N GLU A 130 6.91 -6.73 3.29
CA GLU A 130 7.29 -7.52 4.47
C GLU A 130 8.09 -6.62 5.41
N ARG A 131 8.00 -6.84 6.73
CA ARG A 131 8.73 -6.03 7.72
C ARG A 131 10.23 -6.24 7.54
N ASN A 132 11.02 -5.20 7.70
CA ASN A 132 12.47 -5.28 7.57
C ASN A 132 13.09 -6.12 8.70
N PRO A 133 13.63 -7.32 8.44
CA PRO A 133 14.23 -8.16 9.47
C PRO A 133 15.53 -7.57 10.03
N ASP A 134 16.19 -6.68 9.29
CA ASP A 134 17.47 -6.06 9.64
C ASP A 134 17.28 -4.87 10.61
N VAL A 135 16.04 -4.41 10.81
CA VAL A 135 15.68 -3.34 11.75
C VAL A 135 14.46 -3.79 12.58
N PRO A 136 14.58 -4.86 13.41
CA PRO A 136 13.44 -5.50 14.07
C PRO A 136 12.73 -4.59 15.08
N ASN A 137 13.42 -3.57 15.59
CA ASN A 137 12.90 -2.60 16.56
C ASN A 137 12.08 -1.46 15.91
N ASP A 138 12.11 -1.30 14.58
CA ASP A 138 11.30 -0.29 13.88
C ASP A 138 10.16 -0.96 13.10
N PRO A 139 8.95 -1.06 13.69
CA PRO A 139 7.82 -1.71 13.04
C PRO A 139 7.30 -0.94 11.82
N THR A 140 7.82 0.27 11.52
CA THR A 140 7.42 1.09 10.36
C THR A 140 8.25 0.79 9.11
N LYS A 141 9.41 0.13 9.24
CA LYS A 141 10.28 -0.19 8.09
C LYS A 141 9.77 -1.43 7.37
N PHE A 142 9.15 -1.20 6.22
CA PHE A 142 8.78 -2.24 5.26
C PHE A 142 9.73 -2.24 4.06
N TYR A 143 9.94 -3.42 3.50
CA TYR A 143 10.55 -3.59 2.17
C TYR A 143 9.55 -4.28 1.23
N ILE A 144 9.68 -4.00 -0.06
CA ILE A 144 8.81 -4.50 -1.13
C ILE A 144 9.36 -5.84 -1.61
N LEU A 145 8.57 -6.91 -1.54
CA LEU A 145 8.85 -8.18 -2.19
C LEU A 145 8.40 -8.15 -3.67
N SER A 146 7.22 -7.59 -3.92
CA SER A 146 6.65 -7.47 -5.26
C SER A 146 5.86 -6.17 -5.39
N HIS A 147 5.91 -5.53 -6.55
CA HIS A 147 5.15 -4.31 -6.85
C HIS A 147 4.70 -4.33 -8.32
N ASN A 148 3.39 -4.25 -8.53
CA ASN A 148 2.77 -4.04 -9.84
C ASN A 148 2.16 -2.64 -9.90
N PHE A 149 2.48 -1.88 -10.94
CA PHE A 149 1.86 -0.58 -11.22
C PHE A 149 1.29 -0.58 -12.63
N ARG A 150 0.07 -0.07 -12.80
CA ARG A 150 -0.54 0.11 -14.12
C ARG A 150 -1.41 1.37 -14.17
N ASN A 151 -1.06 2.27 -15.09
CA ASN A 151 -1.96 3.33 -15.52
C ASN A 151 -3.15 2.71 -16.26
N ARG A 152 -4.36 3.10 -15.88
CA ARG A 152 -5.58 2.74 -16.58
C ARG A 152 -5.66 3.59 -17.85
N LYS A 153 -5.54 2.95 -19.01
CA LYS A 153 -5.97 3.55 -20.26
C LYS A 153 -7.49 3.70 -20.19
N ASP A 154 -7.98 4.91 -19.96
CA ASP A 154 -9.40 5.20 -20.15
C ASP A 154 -9.75 4.98 -21.63
N PRO A 155 -10.88 4.34 -21.95
CA PRO A 155 -11.28 4.15 -23.34
C PRO A 155 -11.47 5.51 -24.02
N PRO A 156 -11.20 5.63 -25.33
CA PRO A 156 -11.51 6.85 -26.06
C PRO A 156 -13.00 7.17 -25.85
N ARG A 157 -13.31 8.38 -25.36
CA ARG A 157 -14.70 8.83 -25.27
C ARG A 157 -15.26 8.83 -26.69
N ASN A 158 -16.16 7.91 -26.99
CA ASN A 158 -16.97 7.99 -28.20
C ASN A 158 -17.67 9.35 -28.20
N ARG A 159 -17.22 10.24 -29.09
CA ARG A 159 -18.02 11.38 -29.54
C ARG A 159 -19.23 10.76 -30.22
N ARG A 160 -20.35 10.65 -29.48
CA ARG A 160 -21.67 10.53 -30.10
C ARG A 160 -21.78 11.69 -31.09
N ARG A 161 -21.93 11.35 -32.37
CA ARG A 161 -22.37 12.29 -33.41
C ARG A 161 -23.86 12.55 -33.21
#